data_AF-A0A496RRN1-F1
#
_entry.id   AF-A0A496RRN1-F1
#
_cell.length_a   1.000
_cell.length_b   1.000
_cell.length_c   1.000
_cell.angle_alpha   90.00
_cell.angle_beta   90.00
_cell.angle_gamma   90.00
#
_symmetry.space_group_name_H-M   'P 1'
#
loop_
_entity.id
_entity.type
_entity.pdbx_description
1 polymer ?
#
loop_
_entity_poly.entity_id
_entity_poly.type
_entity_poly.pdbx_seq_one_letter_code
_entity_poly.pdbx_strand_id
1 'polypeptide(L)'
;MSKVKKLFSEVITNEKLFITFFVFAAFVPTFLVYKSGMPVIKWNDAFTGLFSDNFYYNQAYVWNYAVSSGVSANFYSSILFFEYLMNKFFSFLSLPVYLIQAVQLWMIIFFSFLGVFLLVKDLLQQAEYIKHKQVIAFITALFYLLNFYMLYRVFYRGCFFIFLPLILPYSILFLWKALNSKKVVYIILAAFVPAVSTIMFMSPGYGILIYFSIFIAVLIFYFSLNRERYLKKIIGLYFLFLSLFNFYWILPSLFFLNRAVSNVNKLNSSEAAISAGAQAQGLLESICLIPKKSWMLWKIKGLLNSSIFFKNGIFVILSFIIPIVIFSQMIFIKKCKVSTQRIVIVLFSILALSLFFSKGANPPFAFINSFLISKTLLMRIMAGTDKFPYLTMVLYTALLPFALIIFQKRFKDNIVQRLYLSLFVIIMINSFSFWNGSIFIGNVIWSGARVSSYVEIPESYYLLKQKLNSKRADFKLAFLPLVPFDMPTLKWKFGYLGDDFRRNFFSRAAFSNKSLIPSWDIAT
;
A
#
# COMPACT_ATOMS: atom_id res chain seq x y z
N MET A 1 41.97 2.25 0.52
CA MET A 1 41.05 1.28 1.18
C MET A 1 40.84 1.52 2.68
N SER A 2 41.82 1.94 3.49
CA SER A 2 41.63 2.14 4.94
C SER A 2 40.68 3.29 5.29
N LYS A 3 40.73 4.42 4.56
CA LYS A 3 39.79 5.55 4.73
C LYS A 3 38.33 5.16 4.50
N VAL A 4 38.05 4.34 3.47
CA VAL A 4 36.70 3.83 3.17
C VAL A 4 36.20 2.92 4.31
N LYS A 5 37.06 2.05 4.85
CA LYS A 5 36.70 1.20 6.01
C LYS A 5 36.37 2.04 7.25
N LYS A 6 37.17 3.08 7.55
CA LYS A 6 36.95 3.97 8.70
C LYS A 6 35.64 4.75 8.55
N LEU A 7 35.42 5.34 7.38
CA LEU A 7 34.17 6.05 7.07
C LEU A 7 32.95 5.12 7.20
N PHE A 8 33.05 3.89 6.68
CA PHE A 8 31.98 2.91 6.80
C PHE A 8 31.72 2.55 8.27
N SER A 9 32.76 2.36 9.10
CA SER A 9 32.58 2.07 10.52
C SER A 9 31.93 3.20 11.33
N GLU A 10 32.23 4.46 11.01
CA GLU A 10 31.63 5.64 11.67
C GLU A 10 30.17 5.86 11.23
N VAL A 11 29.87 5.61 9.95
CA VAL A 11 28.51 5.66 9.39
C VAL A 11 27.62 4.58 10.00
N ILE A 12 28.17 3.39 10.23
CA ILE A 12 27.44 2.23 10.75
C ILE A 12 26.84 2.48 12.13
N THR A 13 27.51 3.23 13.00
CA THR A 13 27.11 3.39 14.42
C THR A 13 26.20 4.59 14.65
N ASN A 14 26.17 5.56 13.73
CA ASN A 14 25.46 6.82 13.92
C ASN A 14 24.00 6.73 13.47
N GLU A 15 23.09 6.51 14.43
CA GLU A 15 21.65 6.48 14.19
C GLU A 15 21.12 7.76 13.55
N LYS A 16 21.67 8.92 13.93
CA LYS A 16 21.26 10.21 13.35
C LYS A 16 21.49 10.23 11.84
N LEU A 17 22.57 9.62 11.36
CA LEU A 17 22.89 9.58 9.94
C LEU A 17 21.88 8.78 9.13
N PHE A 18 21.38 7.64 9.67
CA PHE A 18 20.31 6.88 9.02
C PHE A 18 18.98 7.65 8.99
N ILE A 19 18.63 8.33 10.08
CA ILE A 19 17.42 9.17 10.13
C ILE A 19 17.54 10.33 9.14
N THR A 20 18.68 11.02 9.10
CA THR A 20 18.96 12.08 8.13
C THR A 20 18.85 11.55 6.71
N PHE A 21 19.42 10.37 6.43
CA PHE A 21 19.25 9.71 5.13
C PHE A 21 17.77 9.48 4.82
N PHE A 22 16.96 8.96 5.75
CA PHE A 22 15.53 8.75 5.51
C PHE A 22 14.77 10.05 5.22
N VAL A 23 15.10 11.14 5.92
CA VAL A 23 14.51 12.46 5.64
C VAL A 23 14.82 12.89 4.21
N PHE A 24 16.08 12.83 3.78
CA PHE A 24 16.48 13.17 2.41
C PHE A 24 15.89 12.19 1.38
N ALA A 25 15.90 10.90 1.69
CA ALA A 25 15.38 9.84 0.83
C ALA A 25 13.88 9.97 0.59
N ALA A 26 13.12 10.48 1.57
CA ALA A 26 11.71 10.81 1.41
C ALA A 26 11.51 12.15 0.68
N PHE A 27 12.38 13.14 0.95
CA PHE A 27 12.27 14.47 0.37
C PHE A 27 12.57 14.51 -1.14
N VAL A 28 13.66 13.88 -1.59
CA VAL A 28 14.09 13.90 -3.00
C VAL A 28 12.99 13.44 -3.98
N PRO A 29 12.40 12.24 -3.85
CA PRO A 29 11.34 11.82 -4.76
C PRO A 29 10.14 12.76 -4.66
N THR A 30 9.70 13.13 -3.46
CA THR A 30 8.57 14.04 -3.24
C THR A 30 8.78 15.38 -3.95
N PHE A 31 9.96 15.99 -3.79
CA PHE A 31 10.32 17.24 -4.46
C PHE A 31 10.29 17.08 -5.99
N LEU A 32 10.87 15.99 -6.51
CA LEU A 32 10.87 15.73 -7.95
C LEU A 32 9.46 15.53 -8.53
N VAL A 33 8.54 14.96 -7.77
CA VAL A 33 7.12 14.81 -8.15
C VAL A 33 6.41 16.15 -8.19
N TYR A 34 6.61 17.01 -7.19
CA TYR A 34 5.79 18.22 -7.01
C TYR A 34 6.50 19.53 -7.38
N LYS A 35 7.72 19.48 -7.94
CA LYS A 35 8.46 20.68 -8.40
C LYS A 35 7.74 21.49 -9.48
N SER A 36 6.78 20.89 -10.20
CA SER A 36 5.98 21.58 -11.21
C SER A 36 4.92 22.51 -10.62
N GLY A 37 4.66 22.42 -9.30
CA GLY A 37 3.57 23.13 -8.65
C GLY A 37 2.17 22.62 -9.04
N MET A 38 2.09 21.45 -9.70
CA MET A 38 0.83 20.87 -10.15
C MET A 38 0.41 19.69 -9.27
N PRO A 39 -0.89 19.52 -8.99
CA PRO A 39 -1.39 18.35 -8.30
C PRO A 39 -1.19 17.11 -9.18
N VAL A 40 -0.96 15.98 -8.51
CA VAL A 40 -0.82 14.67 -9.14
C VAL A 40 -2.07 13.86 -8.86
N ILE A 41 -2.70 13.39 -9.92
CA ILE A 41 -3.88 12.52 -9.85
C ILE A 41 -3.57 11.22 -10.58
N LYS A 42 -4.01 10.13 -9.97
CA LYS A 42 -3.88 8.77 -10.47
C LYS A 42 -5.17 8.01 -10.20
N TRP A 43 -5.16 6.75 -10.57
CA TRP A 43 -6.23 5.78 -10.34
C TRP A 43 -6.80 5.86 -8.92
N ASN A 44 -8.09 6.19 -8.76
CA ASN A 44 -8.76 6.33 -7.47
C ASN A 44 -8.19 7.42 -6.53
N ASP A 45 -7.58 8.49 -7.05
CA ASP A 45 -7.14 9.66 -6.26
C ASP A 45 -6.40 9.25 -4.95
N ALA A 46 -5.23 8.59 -5.03
CA ALA A 46 -4.46 8.07 -3.87
C ALA A 46 -4.29 9.03 -2.69
N PHE A 47 -4.16 10.30 -3.05
CA PHE A 47 -3.90 11.43 -2.18
C PHE A 47 -5.14 12.31 -2.21
N THR A 48 -5.18 13.31 -1.34
CA THR A 48 -6.22 14.33 -1.34
C THR A 48 -6.65 14.70 -2.75
N GLY A 49 -7.89 14.34 -3.10
CA GLY A 49 -8.46 14.65 -4.41
C GLY A 49 -8.52 16.16 -4.64
N LEU A 50 -8.58 16.58 -5.90
CA LEU A 50 -8.59 18.00 -6.29
C LEU A 50 -9.67 18.85 -5.59
N PHE A 51 -10.77 18.22 -5.20
CA PHE A 51 -11.97 18.84 -4.62
C PHE A 51 -12.41 18.12 -3.36
N SER A 52 -11.47 17.96 -2.44
CA SER A 52 -11.62 17.22 -1.20
C SER A 52 -12.80 17.71 -0.34
N ASP A 53 -13.00 19.01 -0.21
CA ASP A 53 -14.08 19.58 0.61
C ASP A 53 -15.48 19.12 0.19
N ASN A 54 -15.80 19.28 -1.09
CA ASN A 54 -17.09 18.84 -1.63
C ASN A 54 -17.20 17.32 -1.62
N PHE A 55 -16.09 16.62 -1.86
CA PHE A 55 -16.06 15.17 -1.77
C PHE A 55 -16.46 14.72 -0.36
N TYR A 56 -15.77 15.17 0.69
CA TYR A 56 -16.06 14.76 2.06
C TYR A 56 -17.43 15.23 2.55
N TYR A 57 -17.87 16.43 2.16
CA TYR A 57 -19.22 16.90 2.45
C TYR A 57 -20.28 15.94 1.91
N ASN A 58 -20.17 15.56 0.63
CA ASN A 58 -21.12 14.65 0.00
C ASN A 58 -21.06 13.23 0.59
N GLN A 59 -19.92 12.85 1.18
CA GLN A 59 -19.80 11.58 1.87
C GLN A 59 -20.46 11.64 3.26
N ALA A 60 -20.44 12.76 3.98
CA ALA A 60 -20.95 12.86 5.36
C ALA A 60 -22.41 12.38 5.56
N TYR A 61 -23.20 12.31 4.49
CA TYR A 61 -24.59 11.87 4.52
C TYR A 61 -24.75 10.43 4.02
N VAL A 62 -25.70 9.68 4.59
CA VAL A 62 -26.07 8.33 4.14
C VAL A 62 -26.64 8.32 2.71
N TRP A 63 -27.25 9.42 2.29
CA TRP A 63 -27.78 9.60 0.94
C TRP A 63 -26.96 10.65 0.20
N ASN A 64 -26.30 10.24 -0.88
CA ASN A 64 -25.53 11.14 -1.73
C ASN A 64 -26.36 11.51 -2.96
N TYR A 65 -27.05 12.65 -2.85
CA TYR A 65 -27.83 13.22 -3.96
C TYR A 65 -26.93 13.73 -5.11
N ALA A 66 -25.65 13.99 -4.84
CA ALA A 66 -24.73 14.53 -5.84
C ALA A 66 -24.33 13.50 -6.92
N VAL A 67 -24.61 12.21 -6.71
CA VAL A 67 -24.27 11.13 -7.64
C VAL A 67 -25.53 10.63 -8.36
N SER A 68 -25.57 10.78 -9.68
CA SER A 68 -26.65 10.24 -10.53
C SER A 68 -28.06 10.70 -10.08
N SER A 69 -29.05 9.81 -10.05
CA SER A 69 -30.39 10.06 -9.52
C SER A 69 -30.42 10.18 -7.99
N GLY A 70 -29.30 9.92 -7.32
CA GLY A 70 -29.16 9.79 -5.89
C GLY A 70 -28.81 8.34 -5.57
N VAL A 71 -27.74 8.14 -4.81
CA VAL A 71 -27.33 6.81 -4.35
C VAL A 71 -27.17 6.83 -2.86
N SER A 72 -27.40 5.70 -2.19
CA SER A 72 -26.90 5.57 -0.82
C SER A 72 -25.39 5.79 -0.87
N ALA A 73 -24.89 6.80 -0.17
CA ALA A 73 -23.48 6.94 0.06
C ALA A 73 -23.06 5.68 0.80
N ASN A 74 -22.38 4.78 0.08
CA ASN A 74 -21.73 3.65 0.71
C ASN A 74 -20.79 4.20 1.79
N PHE A 75 -20.69 3.49 2.91
CA PHE A 75 -19.76 3.54 4.06
C PHE A 75 -18.46 4.38 4.01
N TYR A 76 -18.00 4.81 2.84
CA TYR A 76 -16.81 5.62 2.55
C TYR A 76 -16.64 6.84 3.46
N SER A 77 -17.71 7.50 3.87
CA SER A 77 -17.64 8.72 4.68
C SER A 77 -17.00 8.53 6.05
N SER A 78 -17.46 7.52 6.76
CA SER A 78 -16.88 7.10 8.01
C SER A 78 -15.45 6.63 7.83
N ILE A 79 -15.11 6.04 6.68
CA ILE A 79 -13.77 5.53 6.40
C ILE A 79 -12.76 6.66 6.08
N LEU A 80 -13.22 7.87 5.76
CA LEU A 80 -12.36 8.96 5.28
C LEU A 80 -12.10 10.06 6.32
N PHE A 81 -12.55 9.88 7.57
CA PHE A 81 -12.55 10.92 8.59
C PHE A 81 -11.18 11.58 8.85
N PHE A 82 -10.12 10.79 9.05
CA PHE A 82 -8.79 11.38 9.33
C PHE A 82 -8.19 12.09 8.12
N GLU A 83 -8.43 11.58 6.92
CA GLU A 83 -7.98 12.26 5.70
C GLU A 83 -8.72 13.59 5.52
N TYR A 84 -10.02 13.63 5.83
CA TYR A 84 -10.79 14.87 5.89
C TYR A 84 -10.21 15.87 6.90
N LEU A 85 -9.90 15.44 8.13
CA LEU A 85 -9.32 16.32 9.15
C LEU A 85 -7.97 16.88 8.70
N MET A 86 -7.10 16.05 8.11
CA MET A 86 -5.82 16.51 7.56
C MET A 86 -6.03 17.54 6.45
N ASN A 87 -6.97 17.28 5.55
CA ASN A 87 -7.28 18.19 4.45
C ASN A 87 -7.85 19.51 4.93
N LYS A 88 -8.73 19.50 5.94
CA LYS A 88 -9.23 20.71 6.57
C LYS A 88 -8.14 21.49 7.29
N PHE A 89 -7.24 20.81 8.01
CA PHE A 89 -6.10 21.46 8.67
C PHE A 89 -5.20 22.18 7.66
N PHE A 90 -4.84 21.54 6.55
CA PHE A 90 -4.00 22.18 5.54
C PHE A 90 -4.73 23.24 4.71
N SER A 91 -6.02 23.06 4.48
CA SER A 91 -6.85 24.08 3.80
C SER A 91 -7.00 25.33 4.68
N PHE A 92 -7.08 25.18 6.00
CA PHE A 92 -7.02 26.29 6.95
C PHE A 92 -5.71 27.07 6.85
N LEU A 93 -4.60 26.39 6.59
CA LEU A 93 -3.29 27.01 6.30
C LEU A 93 -3.18 27.57 4.87
N SER A 94 -4.26 27.55 4.08
CA SER A 94 -4.29 27.98 2.68
C SER A 94 -3.24 27.31 1.79
N LEU A 95 -2.86 26.07 2.12
CA LEU A 95 -1.90 25.33 1.30
C LEU A 95 -2.55 24.87 -0.02
N PRO A 96 -1.90 25.09 -1.17
CA PRO A 96 -2.37 24.52 -2.44
C PRO A 96 -2.32 22.99 -2.40
N VAL A 97 -3.24 22.35 -3.15
CA VAL A 97 -3.43 20.89 -3.15
C VAL A 97 -2.14 20.12 -3.40
N TYR A 98 -1.28 20.58 -4.33
CA TYR A 98 -0.03 19.88 -4.62
C TYR A 98 0.94 19.84 -3.43
N LEU A 99 0.95 20.87 -2.56
CA LEU A 99 1.75 20.86 -1.34
C LEU A 99 1.17 19.90 -0.30
N ILE A 100 -0.16 19.82 -0.20
CA ILE A 100 -0.83 18.85 0.67
C ILE A 100 -0.42 17.42 0.28
N GLN A 101 -0.52 17.10 -1.02
CA GLN A 101 -0.13 15.81 -1.55
C GLN A 101 1.38 15.53 -1.37
N ALA A 102 2.23 16.56 -1.51
CA ALA A 102 3.66 16.46 -1.25
C ALA A 102 3.95 16.09 0.21
N VAL A 103 3.33 16.78 1.17
CA VAL A 103 3.49 16.49 2.60
C VAL A 103 3.00 15.08 2.92
N GLN A 104 1.85 14.66 2.38
CA GLN A 104 1.33 13.30 2.54
C GLN A 104 2.28 12.24 2.00
N LEU A 105 2.78 12.41 0.77
CA LEU A 105 3.72 11.46 0.17
C LEU A 105 5.03 11.39 0.96
N TRP A 106 5.56 12.54 1.39
CA TRP A 106 6.75 12.59 2.22
C TRP A 106 6.56 11.85 3.54
N MET A 107 5.44 12.10 4.24
CA MET A 107 5.12 11.41 5.49
C MET A 107 5.01 9.90 5.29
N ILE A 108 4.31 9.45 4.25
CA ILE A 108 4.19 8.02 3.93
C ILE A 108 5.57 7.40 3.76
N ILE A 109 6.43 7.96 2.90
CA ILE A 109 7.76 7.40 2.63
C ILE A 109 8.64 7.44 3.90
N PHE A 110 8.72 8.59 4.57
CA PHE A 110 9.56 8.78 5.74
C PHE A 110 9.17 7.86 6.89
N PHE A 111 7.89 7.88 7.27
CA PHE A 111 7.43 7.10 8.40
C PHE A 111 7.40 5.59 8.09
N SER A 112 7.21 5.17 6.84
CA SER A 112 7.40 3.76 6.45
C SER A 112 8.85 3.29 6.63
N PHE A 113 9.83 4.08 6.18
CA PHE A 113 11.25 3.74 6.42
C PHE A 113 11.54 3.66 7.91
N LEU A 114 11.14 4.69 8.67
CA LEU A 114 11.39 4.78 10.09
C LEU A 114 10.70 3.65 10.86
N GLY A 115 9.46 3.33 10.51
CA GLY A 115 8.67 2.27 11.17
C GLY A 115 9.34 0.90 11.05
N VAL A 116 9.77 0.53 9.84
CA VAL A 116 10.49 -0.74 9.63
C VAL A 116 11.87 -0.72 10.29
N PHE A 117 12.60 0.39 10.18
CA PHE A 117 13.90 0.53 10.81
C PHE A 117 13.82 0.32 12.33
N LEU A 118 12.88 0.99 12.99
CA LEU A 118 12.65 0.85 14.43
C LEU A 118 12.17 -0.56 14.79
N LEU A 119 11.23 -1.12 14.03
CA LEU A 119 10.74 -2.49 14.23
C LEU A 119 11.87 -3.51 14.18
N VAL A 120 12.69 -3.47 13.12
CA VAL A 120 13.80 -4.40 12.94
C VAL A 120 14.85 -4.17 14.02
N LYS A 121 15.19 -2.91 14.33
CA LYS A 121 16.14 -2.60 15.42
C LYS A 121 15.70 -3.21 16.75
N ASP A 122 14.43 -3.07 17.12
CA ASP A 122 13.88 -3.61 18.37
C ASP A 122 13.83 -5.14 18.36
N LEU A 123 13.51 -5.76 17.23
CA LEU A 123 13.59 -7.21 17.05
C LEU A 123 15.03 -7.71 17.23
N LEU A 124 16.01 -7.01 16.66
CA LEU A 124 17.44 -7.35 16.74
C LEU A 124 18.07 -7.03 18.10
N GLN A 125 17.50 -6.10 18.88
CA GLN A 125 18.00 -5.79 20.23
C GLN A 125 17.92 -6.99 21.16
N GLN A 126 16.89 -7.83 21.02
CA GLN A 126 16.71 -9.03 21.83
C GLN A 126 17.61 -10.20 21.42
N ALA A 127 18.19 -10.15 20.21
CA ALA A 127 19.10 -11.17 19.74
C ALA A 127 20.54 -10.90 20.20
N GLU A 128 21.23 -11.97 20.63
CA GLU A 128 22.64 -11.96 21.08
C GLU A 128 23.56 -11.20 20.13
N TYR A 129 24.52 -10.45 20.69
CA TYR A 129 25.56 -9.65 20.03
C TYR A 129 25.60 -9.75 18.50
N ILE A 130 24.77 -8.93 17.85
CA ILE A 130 24.75 -8.76 16.39
C ILE A 130 25.59 -7.52 16.10
N LYS A 131 26.67 -7.65 15.32
CA LYS A 131 27.40 -6.46 14.83
C LYS A 131 26.55 -5.83 13.71
N HIS A 132 26.61 -4.52 13.52
CA HIS A 132 25.90 -3.85 12.41
C HIS A 132 24.35 -3.90 12.45
N LYS A 133 23.71 -3.97 13.63
CA LYS A 133 22.22 -3.96 13.77
C LYS A 133 21.54 -2.85 12.97
N GLN A 134 22.11 -1.64 13.00
CA GLN A 134 21.56 -0.48 12.26
C GLN A 134 21.61 -0.67 10.74
N VAL A 135 22.66 -1.29 10.20
CA VAL A 135 22.77 -1.59 8.76
C VAL A 135 21.73 -2.61 8.33
N ILE A 136 21.53 -3.67 9.12
CA ILE A 136 20.52 -4.69 8.84
C ILE A 136 19.12 -4.07 8.84
N ALA A 137 18.82 -3.26 9.85
CA ALA A 137 17.56 -2.51 9.93
C ALA A 137 17.37 -1.56 8.74
N PHE A 138 18.42 -0.84 8.36
CA PHE A 138 18.43 0.09 7.23
C PHE A 138 18.17 -0.61 5.89
N ILE A 139 18.90 -1.69 5.58
CA ILE A 139 18.71 -2.47 4.34
C ILE A 139 17.30 -3.07 4.31
N THR A 140 16.79 -3.54 5.45
CA THR A 140 15.44 -4.10 5.53
C THR A 140 14.37 -3.04 5.29
N ALA A 141 14.53 -1.84 5.85
CA ALA A 141 13.64 -0.70 5.60
C ALA A 141 13.69 -0.25 4.13
N LEU A 142 14.88 -0.22 3.52
CA LEU A 142 15.05 0.03 2.09
C LEU A 142 14.31 -1.01 1.25
N PHE A 143 14.55 -2.30 1.49
CA PHE A 143 13.87 -3.37 0.78
C PHE A 143 12.35 -3.29 0.91
N TYR A 144 11.84 -3.00 2.11
CA TYR A 144 10.41 -2.91 2.37
C TYR A 144 9.72 -1.92 1.45
N LEU A 145 10.28 -0.71 1.25
CA LEU A 145 9.67 0.32 0.41
C LEU A 145 10.06 0.24 -1.06
N LEU A 146 11.25 -0.27 -1.38
CA LEU A 146 11.87 -0.10 -2.68
C LEU A 146 11.92 -1.40 -3.51
N ASN A 147 11.23 -2.46 -3.10
CA ASN A 147 11.04 -3.64 -3.93
C ASN A 147 10.06 -3.38 -5.10
N PHE A 148 10.17 -4.17 -6.17
CA PHE A 148 9.34 -4.02 -7.38
C PHE A 148 7.84 -4.02 -7.09
N TYR A 149 7.37 -4.87 -6.18
CA TYR A 149 5.96 -4.92 -5.82
C TYR A 149 5.50 -3.57 -5.25
N MET A 150 6.24 -3.00 -4.30
CA MET A 150 5.92 -1.69 -3.73
C MET A 150 5.93 -0.57 -4.75
N LEU A 151 6.99 -0.48 -5.56
CA LEU A 151 7.14 0.57 -6.55
C LEU A 151 5.99 0.57 -7.55
N TYR A 152 5.62 -0.59 -8.08
CA TYR A 152 4.67 -0.67 -9.19
C TYR A 152 3.22 -0.94 -8.76
N ARG A 153 3.00 -1.59 -7.62
CA ARG A 153 1.63 -1.83 -7.12
C ARG A 153 1.16 -0.74 -6.19
N VAL A 154 2.02 -0.22 -5.33
CA VAL A 154 1.64 0.77 -4.31
C VAL A 154 1.89 2.18 -4.82
N PHE A 155 3.15 2.55 -5.09
CA PHE A 155 3.48 3.91 -5.47
C PHE A 155 3.02 4.30 -6.89
N TYR A 156 3.23 3.43 -7.87
CA TYR A 156 2.81 3.73 -9.24
C TYR A 156 1.30 3.79 -9.37
N ARG A 157 0.57 2.83 -8.81
CA ARG A 157 -0.88 2.81 -8.93
C ARG A 157 -1.50 3.99 -8.17
N GLY A 158 -0.96 4.32 -7.00
CA GLY A 158 -1.44 5.45 -6.21
C GLY A 158 -2.93 5.31 -5.96
N CYS A 159 -3.33 4.30 -5.20
CA CYS A 159 -4.69 4.24 -4.64
C CYS A 159 -4.62 4.34 -3.12
N PHE A 160 -5.79 4.35 -2.47
CA PHE A 160 -6.01 4.34 -1.02
C PHE A 160 -5.10 3.43 -0.18
N PHE A 161 -4.58 2.32 -0.73
CA PHE A 161 -3.67 1.43 -0.02
C PHE A 161 -2.21 1.91 0.03
N ILE A 162 -1.90 3.11 -0.48
CA ILE A 162 -0.60 3.76 -0.36
C ILE A 162 -0.22 4.08 1.10
N PHE A 163 -1.20 4.10 2.01
CA PHE A 163 -0.98 4.25 3.44
C PHE A 163 -0.58 2.93 4.14
N LEU A 164 -0.81 1.78 3.51
CA LEU A 164 -0.53 0.47 4.11
C LEU A 164 0.93 0.28 4.54
N PRO A 165 1.93 0.74 3.75
CA PRO A 165 3.33 0.71 4.13
C PRO A 165 3.65 1.51 5.39
N LEU A 166 2.86 2.54 5.70
CA LEU A 166 3.07 3.34 6.90
C LEU A 166 2.56 2.57 8.12
N ILE A 167 1.33 2.09 8.07
CA ILE A 167 0.62 1.60 9.26
C ILE A 167 1.16 0.27 9.74
N LEU A 168 1.39 -0.65 8.81
CA LEU A 168 1.73 -2.01 9.17
C LEU A 168 2.96 -2.12 10.09
N PRO A 169 4.11 -1.51 9.77
CA PRO A 169 5.27 -1.61 10.64
C PRO A 169 5.03 -1.01 12.02
N TYR A 170 4.30 0.09 12.15
CA TYR A 170 4.00 0.68 13.47
C TYR A 170 3.01 -0.15 14.27
N SER A 171 1.97 -0.71 13.64
CA SER A 171 1.03 -1.62 14.33
C SER A 171 1.77 -2.83 14.91
N ILE A 172 2.68 -3.42 14.15
CA ILE A 172 3.51 -4.55 14.61
C ILE A 172 4.52 -4.08 15.66
N LEU A 173 5.19 -2.94 15.47
CA LEU A 173 6.19 -2.39 16.39
C LEU A 173 5.60 -2.10 17.77
N PHE A 174 4.47 -1.41 17.83
CA PHE A 174 3.85 -1.07 19.11
C PHE A 174 3.28 -2.31 19.78
N LEU A 175 2.71 -3.26 19.02
CA LEU A 175 2.31 -4.54 19.60
C LEU A 175 3.51 -5.32 20.16
N TRP A 176 4.62 -5.36 19.43
CA TRP A 176 5.88 -5.95 19.89
C TRP A 176 6.38 -5.28 21.17
N LYS A 177 6.39 -3.94 21.23
CA LYS A 177 6.75 -3.20 22.44
C LYS A 177 5.79 -3.46 23.60
N ALA A 178 4.49 -3.55 23.36
CA ALA A 178 3.49 -3.86 24.38
C ALA A 178 3.75 -5.23 24.99
N LEU A 179 3.99 -6.23 24.14
CA LEU A 179 4.25 -7.60 24.52
C LEU A 179 5.54 -7.76 25.36
N ASN A 180 6.56 -6.95 25.08
CA ASN A 180 7.84 -6.99 25.78
C ASN A 180 7.89 -6.13 27.05
N SER A 181 7.46 -4.87 26.95
CA SER A 181 7.56 -3.89 28.05
C SER A 181 6.38 -3.93 29.03
N LYS A 182 5.30 -4.59 28.63
CA LYS A 182 4.03 -4.69 29.35
C LYS A 182 3.26 -3.39 29.56
N LYS A 183 3.62 -2.32 28.85
CA LYS A 183 2.98 -1.00 28.99
C LYS A 183 1.73 -0.88 28.10
N VAL A 184 0.61 -0.49 28.70
CA VAL A 184 -0.69 -0.31 28.02
C VAL A 184 -0.62 0.79 26.95
N VAL A 185 0.21 1.82 27.15
CA VAL A 185 0.43 2.88 26.15
C VAL A 185 0.75 2.32 24.76
N TYR A 186 1.53 1.24 24.68
CA TYR A 186 1.87 0.64 23.39
C TYR A 186 0.70 -0.13 22.77
N ILE A 187 -0.23 -0.65 23.58
CA ILE A 187 -1.47 -1.26 23.08
C ILE A 187 -2.37 -0.18 22.50
N ILE A 188 -2.52 0.94 23.20
CA ILE A 188 -3.29 2.11 22.75
C ILE A 188 -2.72 2.62 21.42
N LEU A 189 -1.40 2.80 21.35
CA LEU A 189 -0.73 3.22 20.12
C LEU A 189 -0.93 2.22 18.98
N ALA A 190 -0.76 0.92 19.21
CA ALA A 190 -0.98 -0.11 18.19
C ALA A 190 -2.41 -0.13 17.65
N ALA A 191 -3.41 0.12 18.50
CA ALA A 191 -4.82 0.21 18.11
C ALA A 191 -5.18 1.54 17.43
N PHE A 192 -4.45 2.62 17.76
CA PHE A 192 -4.64 3.94 17.16
C PHE A 192 -4.07 4.03 15.73
N VAL A 193 -2.96 3.35 15.40
CA VAL A 193 -2.35 3.46 14.05
C VAL A 193 -3.33 3.11 12.93
N PRO A 194 -4.09 2.00 12.96
CA PRO A 194 -5.08 1.71 11.93
C PRO A 194 -6.20 2.77 11.84
N ALA A 195 -6.53 3.42 12.96
CA ALA A 195 -7.58 4.43 13.00
C ALA A 195 -7.20 5.70 12.23
N VAL A 196 -5.92 6.08 12.19
CA VAL A 196 -5.43 7.28 11.48
C VAL A 196 -5.47 7.11 9.95
N SER A 197 -5.62 5.90 9.45
CA SER A 197 -5.49 5.61 8.02
C SER A 197 -6.61 4.72 7.55
N THR A 198 -7.82 5.10 7.94
CA THR A 198 -9.01 4.32 7.65
C THR A 198 -9.31 4.20 6.16
N ILE A 199 -8.85 5.15 5.35
CA ILE A 199 -9.00 5.16 3.88
C ILE A 199 -8.70 3.80 3.21
N MET A 200 -7.78 3.01 3.76
CA MET A 200 -7.48 1.68 3.22
C MET A 200 -8.62 0.67 3.37
N PHE A 201 -9.45 0.80 4.41
CA PHE A 201 -10.63 -0.03 4.64
C PHE A 201 -11.74 0.23 3.61
N MET A 202 -11.59 1.20 2.70
CA MET A 202 -12.41 1.28 1.48
C MET A 202 -12.39 -0.05 0.70
N SER A 203 -11.31 -0.84 0.85
CA SER A 203 -11.32 -2.27 0.54
C SER A 203 -11.18 -3.11 1.82
N PRO A 204 -12.23 -3.84 2.25
CA PRO A 204 -12.18 -4.69 3.45
C PRO A 204 -11.04 -5.71 3.45
N GLY A 205 -10.57 -6.12 2.27
CA GLY A 205 -9.43 -7.05 2.14
C GLY A 205 -8.10 -6.51 2.67
N TYR A 206 -7.86 -5.19 2.61
CA TYR A 206 -6.65 -4.63 3.24
C TYR A 206 -6.78 -4.59 4.76
N GLY A 207 -7.99 -4.40 5.29
CA GLY A 207 -8.25 -4.53 6.71
C GLY A 207 -7.96 -5.92 7.23
N ILE A 208 -8.46 -6.95 6.53
CA ILE A 208 -8.15 -8.35 6.80
C ILE A 208 -6.64 -8.59 6.78
N LEU A 209 -5.90 -8.00 5.82
CA LEU A 209 -4.45 -8.15 5.74
C LEU A 209 -3.72 -7.57 6.96
N ILE A 210 -4.15 -6.42 7.46
CA ILE A 210 -3.59 -5.80 8.67
C ILE A 210 -3.82 -6.72 9.87
N TYR A 211 -5.05 -7.19 10.06
CA TYR A 211 -5.38 -8.12 11.14
C TYR A 211 -4.63 -9.44 11.02
N PHE A 212 -4.45 -9.95 9.80
CA PHE A 212 -3.66 -11.15 9.56
C PHE A 212 -2.18 -10.93 9.91
N SER A 213 -1.63 -9.76 9.62
CA SER A 213 -0.24 -9.42 9.97
C SER A 213 -0.05 -9.26 11.49
N ILE A 214 -1.05 -8.69 12.17
CA ILE A 214 -1.09 -8.64 13.65
C ILE A 214 -1.19 -10.06 14.22
N PHE A 215 -2.03 -10.92 13.64
CA PHE A 215 -2.14 -12.32 14.03
C PHE A 215 -0.79 -13.05 13.87
N ILE A 216 -0.06 -12.80 12.77
CA ILE A 216 1.30 -13.32 12.58
C ILE A 216 2.23 -12.84 13.71
N ALA A 217 2.20 -11.55 14.05
CA ALA A 217 3.01 -11.00 15.13
C ALA A 217 2.69 -11.66 16.49
N VAL A 218 1.40 -11.91 16.76
CA VAL A 218 0.93 -12.64 17.94
C VAL A 218 1.42 -14.09 17.94
N LEU A 219 1.36 -14.80 16.80
CA LEU A 219 1.87 -16.16 16.68
C LEU A 219 3.38 -16.23 16.94
N ILE A 220 4.16 -15.31 16.35
CA ILE A 220 5.60 -15.20 16.60
C ILE A 220 5.87 -15.02 18.10
N PHE A 221 5.08 -14.16 18.77
CA PHE A 221 5.22 -13.97 20.21
C PHE A 221 4.86 -15.22 21.01
N TYR A 222 3.75 -15.87 20.68
CA TYR A 222 3.31 -17.10 21.33
C TYR A 222 4.40 -18.19 21.29
N PHE A 223 4.96 -18.45 20.11
CA PHE A 223 6.01 -19.46 19.93
C PHE A 223 7.38 -19.06 20.49
N SER A 224 7.64 -17.77 20.71
CA SER A 224 8.93 -17.27 21.17
C SER A 224 9.06 -17.17 22.69
N LEU A 225 7.98 -16.86 23.42
CA LEU A 225 8.08 -16.41 24.82
C LEU A 225 7.25 -17.19 25.85
N ASN A 226 6.50 -18.24 25.47
CA ASN A 226 5.79 -19.15 26.40
C ASN A 226 4.97 -18.42 27.50
N ARG A 227 4.30 -17.31 27.17
CA ARG A 227 3.60 -16.41 28.12
C ARG A 227 2.10 -16.31 27.84
N GLU A 228 1.39 -17.41 27.94
CA GLU A 228 -0.02 -17.52 27.50
C GLU A 228 -0.99 -16.57 28.22
N ARG A 229 -0.95 -16.48 29.55
CA ARG A 229 -1.90 -15.65 30.32
C ARG A 229 -1.76 -14.17 29.97
N TYR A 230 -0.53 -13.70 29.83
CA TYR A 230 -0.25 -12.31 29.53
C TYR A 230 -0.66 -11.95 28.09
N LEU A 231 -0.46 -12.88 27.16
CA LEU A 231 -0.86 -12.73 25.77
C LEU A 231 -2.38 -12.53 25.63
N LYS A 232 -3.19 -13.33 26.34
CA LYS A 232 -4.66 -13.18 26.34
C LYS A 232 -5.10 -11.78 26.79
N LYS A 233 -4.50 -11.25 27.86
CA LYS A 233 -4.79 -9.88 28.35
C LYS A 233 -4.43 -8.81 27.32
N ILE A 234 -3.24 -8.90 26.70
CA ILE A 234 -2.83 -7.93 25.67
C ILE A 234 -3.77 -7.98 24.48
N ILE A 235 -4.10 -9.18 23.99
CA ILE A 235 -5.00 -9.36 22.85
C ILE A 235 -6.38 -8.79 23.16
N GLY A 236 -6.94 -9.09 24.33
CA GLY A 236 -8.22 -8.54 24.77
C GLY A 236 -8.23 -7.01 24.83
N LEU A 237 -7.21 -6.40 25.43
CA LEU A 237 -7.06 -4.94 25.47
C LEU A 237 -6.86 -4.34 24.08
N TYR A 238 -6.08 -5.00 23.22
CA TYR A 238 -5.86 -4.57 21.84
C TYR A 238 -7.18 -4.53 21.07
N PHE A 239 -7.98 -5.61 21.11
CA PHE A 239 -9.28 -5.63 20.45
C PHE A 239 -10.27 -4.61 21.05
N LEU A 240 -10.24 -4.39 22.36
CA LEU A 240 -11.05 -3.36 23.01
C LEU A 240 -10.71 -1.97 22.46
N PHE A 241 -9.43 -1.55 22.53
CA PHE A 241 -9.02 -0.23 22.03
C PHE A 241 -9.16 -0.10 20.53
N LEU A 242 -8.89 -1.17 19.78
CA LEU A 242 -9.10 -1.20 18.34
C LEU A 242 -10.57 -0.93 18.02
N SER A 243 -11.49 -1.58 18.73
CA SER A 243 -12.93 -1.38 18.56
C SER A 243 -13.33 0.05 18.92
N LEU A 244 -12.83 0.59 20.04
CA LEU A 244 -13.11 1.97 20.46
C LEU A 244 -12.63 3.00 19.43
N PHE A 245 -11.39 2.89 18.96
CA PHE A 245 -10.83 3.85 18.00
C PHE A 245 -11.40 3.71 16.59
N ASN A 246 -11.87 2.53 16.21
CA ASN A 246 -12.38 2.25 14.86
C ASN A 246 -13.91 2.16 14.81
N PHE A 247 -14.59 2.38 15.93
CA PHE A 247 -16.05 2.25 16.04
C PHE A 247 -16.78 3.11 15.01
N TYR A 248 -16.26 4.32 14.79
CA TYR A 248 -16.84 5.32 13.90
C TYR A 248 -17.03 4.83 12.46
N TRP A 249 -16.18 3.91 11.96
CA TRP A 249 -16.30 3.34 10.62
C TRP A 249 -16.72 1.87 10.61
N ILE A 250 -16.41 1.11 11.67
CA ILE A 250 -16.86 -0.29 11.80
C ILE A 250 -18.39 -0.35 11.86
N LEU A 251 -19.02 0.48 12.69
CA LEU A 251 -20.46 0.42 12.90
C LEU A 251 -21.24 0.72 11.60
N PRO A 252 -20.97 1.82 10.85
CA PRO A 252 -21.60 2.02 9.55
C PRO A 252 -21.32 0.89 8.57
N SER A 253 -20.10 0.35 8.54
CA SER A 253 -19.73 -0.73 7.63
C SER A 253 -20.54 -2.01 7.85
N LEU A 254 -20.87 -2.34 9.12
CA LEU A 254 -21.72 -3.47 9.45
C LEU A 254 -23.14 -3.30 8.91
N PHE A 255 -23.70 -2.08 9.00
CA PHE A 255 -25.05 -1.78 8.51
C PHE A 255 -25.16 -1.96 6.98
N PHE A 256 -24.09 -1.65 6.23
CA PHE A 256 -24.04 -1.79 4.77
C PHE A 256 -23.51 -3.15 4.28
N LEU A 257 -23.09 -4.04 5.17
CA LEU A 257 -22.42 -5.31 4.81
C LEU A 257 -23.28 -6.16 3.87
N ASN A 258 -24.57 -6.32 4.16
CA ASN A 258 -25.48 -7.14 3.35
C ASN A 258 -25.64 -6.58 1.92
N ARG A 259 -25.67 -5.26 1.78
CA ARG A 259 -25.73 -4.59 0.46
C ARG A 259 -24.40 -4.73 -0.27
N ALA A 260 -23.27 -4.57 0.42
CA ALA A 260 -21.95 -4.76 -0.17
C ALA A 260 -21.74 -6.20 -0.66
N VAL A 261 -22.10 -7.21 0.15
CA VAL A 261 -22.00 -8.63 -0.21
C VAL A 261 -22.91 -8.96 -1.39
N SER A 262 -24.16 -8.48 -1.39
CA SER A 262 -25.07 -8.72 -2.51
C SER A 262 -24.60 -8.07 -3.81
N ASN A 263 -24.06 -6.85 -3.76
CA ASN A 263 -23.46 -6.18 -4.92
C ASN A 263 -22.22 -6.92 -5.44
N VAL A 264 -21.34 -7.39 -4.54
CA VAL A 264 -20.17 -8.20 -4.91
C VAL A 264 -20.59 -9.52 -5.55
N ASN A 265 -21.65 -10.16 -5.04
CA ASN A 265 -22.18 -11.41 -5.61
C ASN A 265 -22.86 -11.17 -6.96
N LYS A 266 -23.51 -10.03 -7.17
CA LYS A 266 -24.13 -9.66 -8.46
C LYS A 266 -23.09 -9.26 -9.52
N LEU A 267 -22.05 -8.51 -9.14
CA LEU A 267 -20.99 -8.04 -10.05
C LEU A 267 -19.97 -9.14 -10.39
N ASN A 268 -19.72 -10.07 -9.46
CA ASN A 268 -18.76 -11.18 -9.65
C ASN A 268 -19.44 -12.54 -9.86
N SER A 269 -20.71 -12.58 -10.25
CA SER A 269 -21.41 -13.84 -10.56
C SER A 269 -20.89 -14.52 -11.83
N SER A 270 -20.18 -13.80 -12.70
CA SER A 270 -19.53 -14.41 -13.87
C SER A 270 -18.22 -15.10 -13.47
N GLU A 271 -18.06 -16.36 -13.87
CA GLU A 271 -16.79 -17.09 -13.80
C GLU A 271 -15.65 -16.30 -14.48
N ALA A 272 -15.98 -15.41 -15.43
CA ALA A 272 -15.05 -14.48 -16.07
C ALA A 272 -14.45 -13.45 -15.10
N ALA A 273 -15.23 -12.85 -14.19
CA ALA A 273 -14.72 -11.89 -13.20
C ALA A 273 -13.86 -12.59 -12.12
N ILE A 274 -14.28 -13.78 -11.70
CA ILE A 274 -13.54 -14.63 -10.76
C ILE A 274 -12.24 -15.12 -11.40
N SER A 275 -12.26 -15.55 -12.67
CA SER A 275 -11.06 -15.99 -13.39
C SER A 275 -10.10 -14.85 -13.72
N ALA A 276 -10.59 -13.65 -14.03
CA ALA A 276 -9.74 -12.46 -14.23
C ALA A 276 -9.03 -12.03 -12.92
N GLY A 277 -9.74 -12.07 -11.77
CA GLY A 277 -9.14 -11.87 -10.46
C GLY A 277 -8.20 -13.00 -10.03
N ALA A 278 -8.53 -14.24 -10.40
CA ALA A 278 -7.75 -15.42 -10.04
C ALA A 278 -6.49 -15.63 -10.92
N GLN A 279 -6.38 -15.02 -12.10
CA GLN A 279 -5.13 -15.01 -12.86
C GLN A 279 -4.08 -13.98 -12.35
N ALA A 280 -4.21 -13.57 -11.09
CA ALA A 280 -3.54 -12.46 -10.42
C ALA A 280 -2.03 -12.30 -10.69
N GLN A 281 -1.26 -13.36 -10.43
CA GLN A 281 0.19 -13.37 -10.53
C GLN A 281 0.69 -14.79 -10.82
N GLY A 282 1.78 -14.96 -11.55
CA GLY A 282 2.43 -16.28 -11.64
C GLY A 282 3.24 -16.56 -10.37
N LEU A 283 3.57 -17.84 -10.14
CA LEU A 283 4.31 -18.22 -8.94
C LEU A 283 5.73 -17.61 -8.91
N LEU A 284 6.43 -17.63 -10.05
CA LEU A 284 7.76 -17.03 -10.18
C LEU A 284 7.72 -15.52 -9.95
N GLU A 285 6.72 -14.85 -10.51
CA GLU A 285 6.50 -13.42 -10.31
C GLU A 285 6.18 -13.10 -8.84
N SER A 286 5.42 -13.95 -8.16
CA SER A 286 5.14 -13.82 -6.73
C SER A 286 6.40 -13.98 -5.89
N ILE A 287 7.27 -14.95 -6.22
CA ILE A 287 8.57 -15.16 -5.54
C ILE A 287 9.49 -13.96 -5.76
N CYS A 288 9.50 -13.37 -6.95
CA CYS A 288 10.37 -12.24 -7.27
C CYS A 288 9.78 -10.88 -6.84
N LEU A 289 8.55 -10.86 -6.34
CA LEU A 289 7.78 -9.63 -6.11
C LEU A 289 7.67 -8.75 -7.36
N ILE A 290 7.57 -9.37 -8.55
CA ILE A 290 7.41 -8.67 -9.83
C ILE A 290 5.95 -8.76 -10.28
N PRO A 291 5.34 -7.73 -10.88
CA PRO A 291 4.02 -7.85 -11.48
C PRO A 291 4.02 -8.81 -12.69
N LYS A 292 3.00 -9.66 -12.83
CA LYS A 292 2.85 -10.62 -13.96
C LYS A 292 2.94 -9.93 -15.34
N LYS A 293 3.63 -10.55 -16.30
CA LYS A 293 3.89 -9.98 -17.64
C LYS A 293 2.66 -9.53 -18.43
N SER A 294 1.52 -10.22 -18.24
CA SER A 294 0.27 -9.90 -18.95
C SER A 294 -0.40 -8.62 -18.45
N TRP A 295 0.09 -8.05 -17.34
CA TRP A 295 -0.49 -6.88 -16.72
C TRP A 295 -0.38 -5.64 -17.58
N MET A 296 -1.39 -4.77 -17.48
CA MET A 296 -1.42 -3.53 -18.24
C MET A 296 -0.18 -2.65 -18.04
N LEU A 297 0.44 -2.70 -16.85
CA LEU A 297 1.69 -2.02 -16.54
C LEU A 297 2.83 -2.35 -17.52
N TRP A 298 2.84 -3.56 -18.09
CA TRP A 298 3.82 -4.00 -19.09
C TRP A 298 3.52 -3.47 -20.49
N LYS A 299 2.28 -3.04 -20.73
CA LYS A 299 1.80 -2.50 -22.00
C LYS A 299 1.84 -0.97 -22.06
N ILE A 300 2.09 -0.31 -20.92
CA ILE A 300 2.21 1.14 -20.82
C ILE A 300 3.49 1.60 -21.54
N LYS A 301 3.33 2.21 -22.71
CA LYS A 301 4.38 2.97 -23.40
C LYS A 301 4.56 4.31 -22.70
N GLY A 302 5.81 4.73 -22.48
CA GLY A 302 6.14 6.05 -21.92
C GLY A 302 6.47 6.09 -20.42
N LEU A 303 6.21 5.00 -19.67
CA LEU A 303 6.87 4.81 -18.38
C LEU A 303 8.33 4.51 -18.68
N LEU A 304 9.18 5.55 -18.70
CA LEU A 304 10.51 5.59 -19.33
C LEU A 304 11.46 4.43 -18.98
N ASN A 305 11.14 3.60 -17.99
CA ASN A 305 11.93 2.42 -17.66
C ASN A 305 11.14 1.11 -17.49
N SER A 306 9.82 1.06 -17.69
CA SER A 306 9.08 -0.22 -17.54
C SER A 306 9.57 -1.25 -18.55
N SER A 307 9.80 -0.86 -19.81
CA SER A 307 10.39 -1.74 -20.81
C SER A 307 11.82 -2.17 -20.44
N ILE A 308 12.63 -1.27 -19.89
CA ILE A 308 14.02 -1.57 -19.50
C ILE A 308 14.04 -2.54 -18.31
N PHE A 309 13.31 -2.26 -17.23
CA PHE A 309 13.31 -3.10 -16.03
C PHE A 309 12.62 -4.44 -16.24
N PHE A 310 11.52 -4.46 -16.99
CA PHE A 310 10.68 -5.64 -17.07
C PHE A 310 11.00 -6.54 -18.27
N LYS A 311 11.53 -5.99 -19.38
CA LYS A 311 11.95 -6.81 -20.52
C LYS A 311 13.40 -7.29 -20.44
N ASN A 312 14.25 -6.65 -19.63
CA ASN A 312 15.65 -7.03 -19.50
C ASN A 312 15.81 -8.16 -18.47
N GLY A 313 16.35 -9.31 -18.92
CA GLY A 313 16.57 -10.48 -18.08
C GLY A 313 17.48 -10.21 -16.88
N ILE A 314 18.38 -9.23 -16.95
CA ILE A 314 19.28 -8.87 -15.84
C ILE A 314 18.48 -8.40 -14.63
N PHE A 315 17.49 -7.53 -14.79
CA PHE A 315 16.69 -7.05 -13.66
C PHE A 315 15.79 -8.14 -13.07
N VAL A 316 15.32 -9.07 -13.90
CA VAL A 316 14.64 -10.27 -13.42
C VAL A 316 15.58 -11.11 -12.58
N ILE A 317 16.83 -11.36 -13.03
CA ILE A 317 17.84 -12.08 -12.25
C ILE A 317 18.16 -11.35 -10.93
N LEU A 318 18.32 -10.03 -10.97
CA LEU A 318 18.57 -9.22 -9.77
C LEU A 318 17.42 -9.31 -8.75
N SER A 319 16.18 -9.47 -9.21
CA SER A 319 15.02 -9.63 -8.32
C SER A 319 15.03 -10.95 -7.53
N PHE A 320 15.73 -11.99 -8.01
CA PHE A 320 15.89 -13.25 -7.28
C PHE A 320 16.88 -13.16 -6.13
N ILE A 321 17.75 -12.14 -6.07
CA ILE A 321 18.81 -12.08 -5.07
C ILE A 321 18.25 -12.01 -3.64
N ILE A 322 17.21 -11.20 -3.40
CA ILE A 322 16.59 -11.12 -2.07
C ILE A 322 15.90 -12.44 -1.68
N PRO A 323 15.04 -13.05 -2.52
CA PRO A 323 14.52 -14.40 -2.27
C PRO A 323 15.64 -15.41 -1.99
N ILE A 324 16.71 -15.46 -2.78
CA ILE A 324 17.82 -16.39 -2.58
C ILE A 324 18.45 -16.20 -1.20
N VAL A 325 18.73 -14.94 -0.80
CA VAL A 325 19.25 -14.64 0.55
C VAL A 325 18.27 -15.12 1.62
N ILE A 326 16.98 -14.87 1.46
CA ILE A 326 15.95 -15.30 2.41
C ILE A 326 15.87 -16.82 2.49
N PHE A 327 15.70 -17.53 1.37
CA PHE A 327 15.55 -19.00 1.32
C PHE A 327 16.82 -19.73 1.78
N SER A 328 18.00 -19.20 1.47
CA SER A 328 19.28 -19.81 1.88
C SER A 328 19.43 -19.92 3.41
N GLN A 329 18.72 -19.11 4.19
CA GLN A 329 18.76 -19.18 5.65
C GLN A 329 18.25 -20.53 6.18
N MET A 330 17.37 -21.22 5.44
CA MET A 330 16.86 -22.55 5.82
C MET A 330 17.97 -23.62 5.85
N ILE A 331 19.03 -23.45 5.05
CA ILE A 331 20.18 -24.36 5.05
C ILE A 331 20.95 -24.25 6.38
N PHE A 332 20.99 -23.05 6.95
CA PHE A 332 21.80 -22.74 8.13
C PHE A 332 20.99 -22.65 9.43
N ILE A 333 19.66 -22.81 9.37
CA ILE A 333 18.74 -22.60 10.48
C ILE A 333 19.04 -23.51 11.69
N LYS A 334 19.50 -24.75 11.46
CA LYS A 334 19.82 -25.73 12.52
C LYS A 334 20.87 -25.24 13.52
N LYS A 335 21.68 -24.25 13.15
CA LYS A 335 22.71 -23.65 14.00
C LYS A 335 22.21 -22.45 14.83
N CYS A 336 20.95 -22.08 14.67
CA CYS A 336 20.32 -21.00 15.44
C CYS A 336 19.71 -21.53 16.74
N LYS A 337 19.38 -20.62 17.67
CA LYS A 337 18.57 -20.96 18.85
C LYS A 337 17.21 -21.51 18.44
N VAL A 338 16.70 -22.47 19.20
CA VAL A 338 15.39 -23.11 18.96
C VAL A 338 14.26 -22.09 18.80
N SER A 339 14.26 -21.00 19.59
CA SER A 339 13.27 -19.93 19.44
C SER A 339 13.33 -19.24 18.07
N THR A 340 14.53 -18.90 17.59
CA THR A 340 14.74 -18.35 16.24
C THR A 340 14.33 -19.35 15.16
N GLN A 341 14.68 -20.63 15.32
CA GLN A 341 14.27 -21.68 14.39
C GLN A 341 12.76 -21.74 14.24
N ARG A 342 12.03 -21.75 15.36
CA ARG A 342 10.55 -21.77 15.38
C ARG A 342 9.96 -20.56 14.67
N ILE A 343 10.46 -19.35 14.96
CA ILE A 343 9.99 -18.11 14.31
C ILE A 343 10.18 -18.18 12.80
N VAL A 344 11.39 -18.54 12.36
CA VAL A 344 11.72 -18.61 10.93
C VAL A 344 10.87 -19.68 10.23
N ILE A 345 10.67 -20.85 10.84
CA ILE A 345 9.79 -21.90 10.29
C ILE A 345 8.35 -21.40 10.15
N VAL A 346 7.78 -20.78 11.19
CA VAL A 346 6.42 -20.22 11.14
C VAL A 346 6.31 -19.17 10.03
N LEU A 347 7.26 -18.25 9.94
CA LEU A 347 7.30 -17.24 8.89
C LEU A 347 7.39 -17.88 7.48
N PHE A 348 8.19 -18.94 7.31
CA PHE A 348 8.28 -19.66 6.04
C PHE A 348 6.99 -20.43 5.70
N SER A 349 6.32 -21.04 6.68
CA SER A 349 5.04 -21.71 6.46
C SER A 349 3.99 -20.71 5.98
N ILE A 350 3.92 -19.53 6.61
CA ILE A 350 2.98 -18.47 6.23
C ILE A 350 3.38 -17.86 4.88
N LEU A 351 4.68 -17.75 4.59
CA LEU A 351 5.18 -17.32 3.29
C LEU A 351 4.78 -18.30 2.18
N ALA A 352 4.90 -19.60 2.41
CA ALA A 352 4.47 -20.62 1.45
C ALA A 352 2.97 -20.51 1.16
N LEU A 353 2.14 -20.35 2.20
CA LEU A 353 0.70 -20.09 2.05
C LEU A 353 0.43 -18.78 1.29
N SER A 354 1.16 -17.71 1.62
CA SER A 354 1.01 -16.43 0.95
C SER A 354 1.38 -16.53 -0.54
N LEU A 355 2.49 -17.18 -0.90
CA LEU A 355 2.88 -17.42 -2.29
C LEU A 355 1.85 -18.29 -3.03
N PHE A 356 1.35 -19.33 -2.35
CA PHE A 356 0.30 -20.19 -2.87
C PHE A 356 -0.97 -19.41 -3.20
N PHE A 357 -1.40 -18.47 -2.35
CA PHE A 357 -2.58 -17.65 -2.63
C PHE A 357 -2.29 -16.48 -3.58
N SER A 358 -1.09 -15.91 -3.56
CA SER A 358 -0.65 -14.86 -4.50
C SER A 358 -0.76 -15.29 -5.96
N LYS A 359 -0.51 -16.58 -6.25
CA LYS A 359 -0.63 -17.10 -7.62
C LYS A 359 -2.07 -17.15 -8.14
N GLY A 360 -3.07 -17.11 -7.25
CA GLY A 360 -4.48 -17.33 -7.56
C GLY A 360 -4.72 -18.69 -8.24
N ALA A 361 -5.55 -18.72 -9.29
CA ALA A 361 -5.86 -19.90 -10.10
C ALA A 361 -4.76 -20.28 -11.12
N ASN A 362 -3.56 -19.70 -11.06
CA ASN A 362 -2.46 -20.21 -11.87
C ASN A 362 -1.92 -21.54 -11.31
N PRO A 363 -1.46 -22.48 -12.14
CA PRO A 363 -0.78 -23.71 -11.69
C PRO A 363 0.47 -23.42 -10.83
N PRO A 364 0.93 -24.38 -9.99
CA PRO A 364 0.31 -25.69 -9.67
C PRO A 364 -0.91 -25.56 -8.75
N PHE A 365 -1.75 -26.60 -8.61
CA PHE A 365 -2.93 -26.61 -7.72
C PHE A 365 -3.91 -25.45 -7.93
N ALA A 366 -4.15 -25.08 -9.19
CA ALA A 366 -5.13 -24.05 -9.55
C ALA A 366 -6.53 -24.35 -8.98
N PHE A 367 -6.94 -25.62 -9.05
CA PHE A 367 -8.28 -26.07 -8.63
C PHE A 367 -8.57 -25.77 -7.15
N ILE A 368 -7.57 -25.92 -6.26
CA ILE A 368 -7.74 -25.65 -4.82
C ILE A 368 -8.02 -24.16 -4.60
N ASN A 369 -7.24 -23.28 -5.23
CA ASN A 369 -7.44 -21.83 -5.10
C ASN A 369 -8.77 -21.39 -5.70
N SER A 370 -9.12 -21.90 -6.89
CA SER A 370 -10.43 -21.61 -7.50
C SER A 370 -11.59 -22.09 -6.63
N PHE A 371 -11.46 -23.26 -6.01
CA PHE A 371 -12.44 -23.79 -5.06
C PHE A 371 -12.58 -22.88 -3.83
N LEU A 372 -11.47 -22.49 -3.21
CA LEU A 372 -11.50 -21.63 -2.02
C LEU A 372 -12.07 -20.24 -2.32
N ILE A 373 -11.69 -19.62 -3.44
CA ILE A 373 -12.20 -18.31 -3.88
C ILE A 373 -13.70 -18.37 -4.19
N SER A 374 -14.17 -19.46 -4.83
CA SER A 374 -15.58 -19.60 -5.17
C SER A 374 -16.44 -19.92 -3.94
N LYS A 375 -15.94 -20.72 -3.00
CA LYS A 375 -16.73 -21.20 -1.85
C LYS A 375 -16.63 -20.35 -0.58
N THR A 376 -15.58 -19.57 -0.40
CA THR A 376 -15.39 -18.81 0.85
C THR A 376 -15.40 -17.30 0.61
N LEU A 377 -16.23 -16.58 1.37
CA LEU A 377 -16.32 -15.12 1.29
C LEU A 377 -14.98 -14.46 1.60
N LEU A 378 -14.25 -14.97 2.60
CA LEU A 378 -12.95 -14.46 3.00
C LEU A 378 -11.96 -14.48 1.82
N MET A 379 -11.84 -15.62 1.14
CA MET A 379 -10.93 -15.74 -0.01
C MET A 379 -11.40 -14.93 -1.19
N ARG A 380 -12.71 -14.77 -1.40
CA ARG A 380 -13.24 -13.87 -2.44
C ARG A 380 -12.89 -12.41 -2.18
N ILE A 381 -13.00 -11.94 -0.93
CA ILE A 381 -12.57 -10.60 -0.54
C ILE A 381 -11.06 -10.44 -0.71
N MET A 382 -10.30 -11.50 -0.43
CA MET A 382 -8.83 -11.51 -0.57
C MET A 382 -8.34 -11.82 -1.99
N ALA A 383 -9.22 -12.20 -2.92
CA ALA A 383 -8.95 -12.52 -4.32
C ALA A 383 -8.68 -11.25 -5.15
N GLY A 384 -7.74 -10.46 -4.68
CA GLY A 384 -7.15 -9.33 -5.37
C GLY A 384 -5.70 -9.65 -5.71
N THR A 385 -5.20 -8.96 -6.72
CA THR A 385 -3.84 -9.17 -7.24
C THR A 385 -2.77 -8.44 -6.41
N ASP A 386 -3.18 -7.81 -5.33
CA ASP A 386 -2.43 -6.93 -4.47
C ASP A 386 -2.34 -7.46 -3.04
N LYS A 387 -3.40 -8.05 -2.48
CA LYS A 387 -3.45 -8.44 -1.05
C LYS A 387 -2.43 -9.52 -0.67
N PHE A 388 -2.54 -10.73 -1.21
CA PHE A 388 -1.58 -11.80 -0.88
C PHE A 388 -0.13 -11.47 -1.30
N PRO A 389 0.12 -10.85 -2.47
CA PRO A 389 1.47 -10.41 -2.81
C PRO A 389 2.04 -9.36 -1.85
N TYR A 390 1.20 -8.48 -1.31
CA TYR A 390 1.62 -7.55 -0.26
C TYR A 390 2.03 -8.31 1.01
N LEU A 391 1.24 -9.31 1.42
CA LEU A 391 1.60 -10.18 2.53
C LEU A 391 2.93 -10.92 2.29
N THR A 392 3.17 -11.40 1.06
CA THR A 392 4.46 -12.01 0.67
C THR A 392 5.62 -11.03 0.88
N MET A 393 5.45 -9.78 0.44
CA MET A 393 6.45 -8.72 0.63
C MET A 393 6.73 -8.42 2.10
N VAL A 394 5.68 -8.37 2.94
CA VAL A 394 5.81 -8.18 4.39
C VAL A 394 6.58 -9.34 5.02
N LEU A 395 6.29 -10.58 4.63
CA LEU A 395 6.98 -11.77 5.14
C LEU A 395 8.43 -11.81 4.71
N TYR A 396 8.76 -11.39 3.48
CA TYR A 396 10.15 -11.23 3.05
C TYR A 396 10.88 -10.18 3.89
N THR A 397 10.22 -9.06 4.16
CA THR A 397 10.76 -8.00 5.02
C THR A 397 11.01 -8.51 6.43
N ALA A 398 10.12 -9.34 6.98
CA ALA A 398 10.30 -9.95 8.29
C ALA A 398 11.42 -11.01 8.32
N LEU A 399 11.58 -11.80 7.25
CA LEU A 399 12.58 -12.86 7.14
C LEU A 399 13.99 -12.37 6.79
N LEU A 400 14.10 -11.27 6.04
CA LEU A 400 15.38 -10.69 5.61
C LEU A 400 16.36 -10.41 6.77
N PRO A 401 15.98 -9.74 7.88
CA PRO A 401 16.91 -9.49 8.98
C PRO A 401 17.42 -10.80 9.61
N PHE A 402 16.58 -11.82 9.75
CA PHE A 402 17.02 -13.13 10.25
C PHE A 402 18.04 -13.78 9.32
N ALA A 403 17.82 -13.74 8.00
CA ALA A 403 18.79 -14.22 7.04
C ALA A 403 20.14 -13.50 7.21
N LEU A 404 20.15 -12.17 7.28
CA LEU A 404 21.37 -11.38 7.41
C LEU A 404 22.13 -11.64 8.72
N ILE A 405 21.44 -11.91 9.82
CA ILE A 405 22.07 -12.36 11.09
C ILE A 405 22.72 -13.73 10.93
N ILE A 406 22.03 -14.66 10.28
CA ILE A 406 22.53 -16.02 10.06
C ILE A 406 23.80 -15.99 9.21
N PHE A 407 23.80 -15.19 8.13
CA PHE A 407 24.99 -14.94 7.33
C PHE A 407 26.12 -14.35 8.17
N GLN A 408 25.82 -13.37 9.02
CA GLN A 408 26.82 -12.77 9.88
C GLN A 408 27.46 -13.76 10.86
N LYS A 409 26.69 -14.68 11.42
CA LYS A 409 27.22 -15.72 12.32
C LYS A 409 28.06 -16.76 11.59
N ARG A 410 27.84 -16.95 10.28
CA ARG A 410 28.44 -18.04 9.51
C ARG A 410 29.67 -17.62 8.71
N PHE A 411 29.70 -16.39 8.21
CA PHE A 411 30.72 -15.92 7.29
C PHE A 411 31.59 -14.85 7.92
N LYS A 412 32.79 -14.65 7.37
CA LYS A 412 33.73 -13.61 7.81
C LYS A 412 33.11 -12.23 7.60
N ASP A 413 33.40 -11.28 8.50
CA ASP A 413 32.83 -9.92 8.50
C ASP A 413 33.00 -9.20 7.15
N ASN A 414 34.12 -9.42 6.44
CA ASN A 414 34.37 -8.83 5.11
C ASN A 414 33.40 -9.33 4.03
N ILE A 415 33.02 -10.61 4.06
CA ILE A 415 32.04 -11.21 3.12
C ILE A 415 30.65 -10.64 3.43
N VAL A 416 30.31 -10.53 4.70
CA VAL A 416 29.02 -10.01 5.19
C VAL A 416 28.85 -8.54 4.81
N GLN A 417 29.90 -7.73 4.97
CA GLN A 417 29.89 -6.32 4.55
C GLN A 417 29.72 -6.17 3.04
N ARG A 418 30.38 -7.04 2.23
CA ARG A 418 30.17 -7.08 0.78
C ARG A 418 28.73 -7.46 0.43
N LEU A 419 28.15 -8.45 1.11
CA LEU A 419 26.75 -8.82 0.93
C LEU A 419 25.83 -7.63 1.22
N TYR A 420 26.02 -6.94 2.34
CA TYR A 420 25.23 -5.75 2.70
C TYR A 420 25.34 -4.64 1.65
N LEU A 421 26.56 -4.37 1.17
CA LEU A 421 26.79 -3.39 0.10
C LEU A 421 26.11 -3.82 -1.21
N SER A 422 26.24 -5.09 -1.59
CA SER A 422 25.59 -5.63 -2.79
C SER A 422 24.07 -5.49 -2.71
N LEU A 423 23.47 -5.88 -1.57
CA LEU A 423 22.02 -5.74 -1.37
C LEU A 423 21.57 -4.28 -1.44
N PHE A 424 22.31 -3.37 -0.81
CA PHE A 424 22.05 -1.94 -0.91
C PHE A 424 22.08 -1.46 -2.37
N VAL A 425 23.16 -1.77 -3.10
CA VAL A 425 23.31 -1.38 -4.51
C VAL A 425 22.18 -1.95 -5.37
N ILE A 426 21.81 -3.22 -5.18
CA ILE A 426 20.71 -3.86 -5.93
C ILE A 426 19.38 -3.17 -5.65
N ILE A 427 19.07 -2.87 -4.38
CA ILE A 427 17.84 -2.17 -4.02
C ILE A 427 17.82 -0.77 -4.65
N MET A 428 18.93 -0.03 -4.61
CA MET A 428 19.03 1.30 -5.23
C MET A 428 18.87 1.26 -6.75
N ILE A 429 19.49 0.30 -7.42
CA ILE A 429 19.38 0.07 -8.87
C ILE A 429 17.93 -0.27 -9.25
N ASN A 430 17.30 -1.20 -8.53
CA ASN A 430 15.91 -1.61 -8.79
C ASN A 430 14.91 -0.48 -8.52
N SER A 431 15.27 0.49 -7.68
CA SER A 431 14.44 1.64 -7.32
C SER A 431 14.80 2.93 -8.03
N PHE A 432 15.61 2.88 -9.09
CA PHE A 432 15.97 4.08 -9.85
C PHE A 432 14.76 4.89 -10.34
N SER A 433 13.66 4.23 -10.71
CA SER A 433 12.40 4.88 -11.12
C SER A 433 11.70 5.66 -9.99
N PHE A 434 11.97 5.29 -8.74
CA PHE A 434 11.52 6.03 -7.56
C PHE A 434 12.36 7.28 -7.35
N TRP A 435 13.68 7.14 -7.41
CA TRP A 435 14.64 8.23 -7.16
C TRP A 435 14.58 9.34 -8.22
N ASN A 436 14.20 9.02 -9.45
CA ASN A 436 14.03 10.02 -10.52
C ASN A 436 12.57 10.54 -10.63
N GLY A 437 11.67 10.12 -9.75
CA GLY A 437 10.25 10.50 -9.74
C GLY A 437 9.38 9.85 -10.82
N SER A 438 9.95 9.10 -11.79
CA SER A 438 9.20 8.56 -12.93
C SER A 438 8.09 7.58 -12.55
N ILE A 439 8.20 6.92 -11.39
CA ILE A 439 7.15 6.05 -10.85
C ILE A 439 5.88 6.85 -10.49
N PHE A 440 6.01 8.15 -10.22
CA PHE A 440 4.91 9.02 -9.83
C PHE A 440 4.34 9.85 -10.98
N ILE A 441 5.17 10.32 -11.91
CA ILE A 441 4.76 11.32 -12.93
C ILE A 441 4.87 10.82 -14.38
N GLY A 442 5.16 9.54 -14.58
CA GLY A 442 5.37 8.96 -15.92
C GLY A 442 4.16 9.14 -16.84
N ASN A 443 4.40 9.62 -18.05
CA ASN A 443 3.36 9.74 -19.07
C ASN A 443 2.97 8.34 -19.59
N VAL A 444 1.68 8.12 -19.76
CA VAL A 444 1.09 6.87 -20.23
C VAL A 444 0.30 7.13 -21.50
N ILE A 445 0.36 6.25 -22.48
CA ILE A 445 -0.60 6.26 -23.59
C ILE A 445 -1.78 5.37 -23.19
N TRP A 446 -2.95 5.98 -22.97
CA TRP A 446 -4.21 5.30 -22.62
C TRP A 446 -5.27 5.60 -23.69
N SER A 447 -5.82 4.56 -24.32
CA SER A 447 -6.81 4.69 -25.40
C SER A 447 -6.42 5.70 -26.49
N GLY A 448 -5.13 5.71 -26.87
CA GLY A 448 -4.57 6.61 -27.89
C GLY A 448 -4.26 8.04 -27.41
N ALA A 449 -4.60 8.42 -26.17
CA ALA A 449 -4.26 9.71 -25.58
C ALA A 449 -3.01 9.60 -24.70
N ARG A 450 -2.09 10.58 -24.80
CA ARG A 450 -0.99 10.73 -23.84
C ARG A 450 -1.54 11.39 -22.57
N VAL A 451 -1.51 10.66 -21.46
CA VAL A 451 -2.00 11.10 -20.16
C VAL A 451 -0.81 11.18 -19.21
N SER A 452 -0.61 12.35 -18.63
CA SER A 452 0.30 12.59 -17.50
C SER A 452 -0.45 12.37 -16.20
N SER A 453 0.28 12.16 -15.12
CA SER A 453 -0.31 12.20 -13.76
C SER A 453 -0.50 13.63 -13.26
N TYR A 454 0.09 14.64 -13.92
CA TYR A 454 -0.19 16.04 -13.60
C TYR A 454 -1.57 16.45 -14.11
N VAL A 455 -2.25 17.26 -13.31
CA VAL A 455 -3.56 17.78 -13.68
C VAL A 455 -3.58 19.31 -13.67
N GLU A 456 -4.01 19.86 -14.79
CA GLU A 456 -4.36 21.27 -14.95
C GLU A 456 -5.77 21.32 -15.55
N ILE A 457 -6.71 21.89 -14.80
CA ILE A 457 -8.11 22.00 -15.24
C ILE A 457 -8.20 23.19 -16.20
N PRO A 458 -8.74 23.02 -17.42
CA PRO A 458 -8.86 24.12 -18.37
C PRO A 458 -9.72 25.27 -17.83
N GLU A 459 -9.36 26.50 -18.17
CA GLU A 459 -10.09 27.71 -17.77
C GLU A 459 -11.59 27.67 -18.13
N SER A 460 -11.93 27.03 -19.27
CA SER A 460 -13.31 26.84 -19.71
C SER A 460 -14.19 26.10 -18.69
N TYR A 461 -13.62 25.20 -17.88
CA TYR A 461 -14.35 24.53 -16.80
C TYR A 461 -14.69 25.49 -15.65
N TYR A 462 -13.77 26.41 -15.31
CA TYR A 462 -14.02 27.43 -14.29
C TYR A 462 -15.09 28.43 -14.74
N LEU A 463 -15.01 28.88 -15.99
CA LEU A 463 -16.04 29.75 -16.60
C LEU A 463 -17.41 29.07 -16.61
N LEU A 464 -17.45 27.78 -17.00
CA LEU A 464 -18.69 27.00 -16.97
C LEU A 464 -19.22 26.85 -15.54
N LYS A 465 -18.36 26.57 -14.55
CA LYS A 465 -18.77 26.48 -13.14
C LYS A 465 -19.39 27.79 -12.67
N GLN A 466 -18.79 28.93 -12.99
CA GLN A 466 -19.33 30.24 -12.64
C GLN A 466 -20.71 30.49 -13.29
N LYS A 467 -20.86 30.17 -14.58
CA LYS A 467 -22.13 30.31 -15.32
C LYS A 467 -23.23 29.39 -14.80
N LEU A 468 -22.88 28.19 -14.34
CA LEU A 468 -23.85 27.25 -13.77
C LEU A 468 -24.24 27.66 -12.34
N ASN A 469 -23.29 28.14 -11.54
CA ASN A 469 -23.55 28.57 -10.16
C ASN A 469 -24.28 29.91 -10.07
N SER A 470 -24.26 30.75 -11.12
CA SER A 470 -25.09 31.96 -11.17
C SER A 470 -26.59 31.66 -11.37
N LYS A 471 -26.94 30.45 -11.83
CA LYS A 471 -28.35 30.03 -11.95
C LYS A 471 -28.87 29.56 -10.58
N ARG A 472 -29.94 30.21 -10.10
CA ARG A 472 -30.64 29.85 -8.85
C ARG A 472 -31.47 28.57 -8.94
N ALA A 473 -31.63 28.00 -10.14
CA ALA A 473 -32.42 26.78 -10.33
C ALA A 473 -31.74 25.56 -9.70
N ASP A 474 -32.55 24.61 -9.21
CA ASP A 474 -32.12 23.27 -8.87
C ASP A 474 -32.16 22.40 -10.14
N PHE A 475 -31.01 21.88 -10.54
CA PHE A 475 -30.87 21.06 -11.73
C PHE A 475 -29.67 20.13 -11.60
N LYS A 476 -29.74 19.02 -12.33
CA LYS A 476 -28.66 18.05 -12.45
C LYS A 476 -27.88 18.24 -13.74
N LEU A 477 -26.59 17.95 -13.71
CA LEU A 477 -25.71 18.02 -14.87
C LEU A 477 -25.59 16.65 -15.53
N ALA A 478 -25.90 16.55 -16.82
CA ALA A 478 -25.59 15.37 -17.61
C ALA A 478 -24.32 15.61 -18.44
N PHE A 479 -23.29 14.80 -18.23
CA PHE A 479 -22.05 14.82 -18.99
C PHE A 479 -22.07 13.75 -20.06
N LEU A 480 -22.20 14.17 -21.31
CA LEU A 480 -22.27 13.29 -22.47
C LEU A 480 -20.97 13.35 -23.30
N PRO A 481 -20.52 12.21 -23.88
CA PRO A 481 -21.07 10.87 -23.71
C PRO A 481 -20.80 10.31 -22.31
N LEU A 482 -21.69 9.46 -21.81
CA LEU A 482 -21.49 8.76 -20.54
C LEU A 482 -20.28 7.84 -20.64
N VAL A 483 -19.36 7.95 -19.68
CA VAL A 483 -18.21 7.05 -19.61
C VAL A 483 -18.67 5.67 -19.09
N PRO A 484 -18.05 4.57 -19.54
CA PRO A 484 -18.44 3.23 -19.11
C PRO A 484 -17.97 2.86 -17.70
N PHE A 485 -17.02 3.62 -17.13
CA PHE A 485 -16.40 3.36 -15.84
C PHE A 485 -16.24 4.68 -15.05
N ASP A 486 -15.96 4.58 -13.75
CA ASP A 486 -15.80 5.73 -12.84
C ASP A 486 -14.54 6.58 -13.12
N MET A 487 -13.76 6.22 -14.14
CA MET A 487 -12.49 6.86 -14.48
C MET A 487 -12.57 7.53 -15.86
N PRO A 488 -13.07 8.78 -15.95
CA PRO A 488 -13.06 9.50 -17.22
C PRO A 488 -11.61 9.74 -17.68
N THR A 489 -11.37 9.55 -18.98
CA THR A 489 -10.12 9.98 -19.63
C THR A 489 -10.40 11.25 -20.41
N LEU A 490 -9.76 12.36 -20.03
CA LEU A 490 -9.94 13.66 -20.71
C LEU A 490 -8.67 14.09 -21.45
N LYS A 491 -8.86 14.66 -22.64
CA LYS A 491 -7.77 15.17 -23.49
C LYS A 491 -7.41 16.62 -23.11
N TRP A 492 -7.00 16.83 -21.87
CA TRP A 492 -6.43 18.12 -21.43
C TRP A 492 -4.96 18.26 -21.85
N LYS A 493 -4.36 19.43 -21.65
CA LYS A 493 -2.94 19.69 -21.95
C LYS A 493 -2.00 18.62 -21.39
N PHE A 494 -2.26 18.18 -20.16
CA PHE A 494 -1.55 17.07 -19.50
C PHE A 494 -2.37 15.77 -19.45
N GLY A 495 -3.57 15.76 -20.03
CA GLY A 495 -4.55 14.70 -19.88
C GLY A 495 -5.19 14.65 -18.48
N TYR A 496 -6.15 13.75 -18.31
CA TYR A 496 -6.73 13.39 -17.02
C TYR A 496 -7.07 11.90 -17.04
N LEU A 497 -6.70 11.17 -15.98
CA LEU A 497 -7.12 9.79 -15.72
C LEU A 497 -7.18 9.60 -14.19
N GLY A 498 -8.37 9.76 -13.63
CA GLY A 498 -8.64 9.68 -12.20
C GLY A 498 -10.13 9.46 -11.97
N ASP A 499 -10.56 9.52 -10.71
CA ASP A 499 -11.98 9.39 -10.38
C ASP A 499 -12.80 10.53 -10.98
N ASP A 500 -14.10 10.34 -11.19
CA ASP A 500 -14.91 11.42 -11.73
C ASP A 500 -15.01 12.64 -10.80
N PHE A 501 -14.17 13.64 -11.06
CA PHE A 501 -14.07 14.87 -10.29
C PHE A 501 -15.24 15.83 -10.56
N ARG A 502 -16.01 15.66 -11.65
CA ARG A 502 -16.94 16.69 -12.16
C ARG A 502 -18.01 17.04 -11.11
N ARG A 503 -18.58 16.03 -10.44
CA ARG A 503 -19.58 16.25 -9.36
C ARG A 503 -19.03 17.13 -8.24
N ASN A 504 -17.78 16.89 -7.83
CA ASN A 504 -17.16 17.62 -6.74
C ASN A 504 -16.71 19.02 -7.22
N PHE A 505 -16.22 19.14 -8.45
CA PHE A 505 -15.81 20.42 -9.02
C PHE A 505 -16.98 21.39 -9.18
N PHE A 506 -18.06 20.94 -9.82
CA PHE A 506 -19.22 21.79 -10.07
C PHE A 506 -20.09 22.01 -8.82
N SER A 507 -19.90 21.22 -7.76
CA SER A 507 -20.71 21.32 -6.52
C SER A 507 -22.20 21.13 -6.80
N ARG A 508 -22.53 20.26 -7.76
CA ARG A 508 -23.88 19.98 -8.25
C ARG A 508 -24.03 18.50 -8.54
N ALA A 509 -25.26 17.99 -8.44
CA ALA A 509 -25.56 16.62 -8.80
C ALA A 509 -25.27 16.36 -10.28
N ALA A 510 -24.61 15.24 -10.58
CA ALA A 510 -24.12 14.94 -11.92
C ALA A 510 -24.31 13.47 -12.33
N PHE A 511 -24.66 13.29 -13.61
CA PHE A 511 -24.67 12.03 -14.35
C PHE A 511 -23.51 12.02 -15.32
N SER A 512 -22.69 11.00 -15.24
CA SER A 512 -21.48 10.95 -16.05
C SER A 512 -20.99 9.55 -16.38
N ASN A 513 -21.48 8.53 -15.66
CA ASN A 513 -21.08 7.14 -15.82
C ASN A 513 -22.31 6.24 -16.04
N LYS A 514 -22.22 5.34 -17.03
CA LYS A 514 -23.23 4.31 -17.32
C LYS A 514 -23.43 3.33 -16.15
N SER A 515 -22.37 2.96 -15.42
CA SER A 515 -22.45 1.98 -14.33
C SER A 515 -23.15 2.51 -13.08
N LEU A 516 -23.40 3.82 -13.01
CA LEU A 516 -24.11 4.49 -11.93
C LEU A 516 -25.55 4.85 -12.31
N ILE A 517 -26.02 4.44 -13.49
CA ILE A 517 -27.43 4.47 -13.86
C ILE A 517 -28.02 3.15 -13.37
N PRO A 518 -28.92 3.17 -12.37
CA PRO A 518 -29.63 1.97 -11.96
C PRO A 518 -30.31 1.31 -13.16
N SER A 519 -30.29 -0.03 -13.26
CA SER A 519 -30.84 -0.75 -14.42
C SER A 519 -32.33 -0.49 -14.68
N TRP A 520 -33.07 0.01 -13.69
CA TRP A 520 -34.48 0.42 -13.84
C TRP A 520 -34.67 1.81 -14.48
N ASP A 521 -33.64 2.66 -14.54
CA ASP A 521 -33.68 3.99 -15.20
C ASP A 521 -33.40 3.92 -16.71
N ILE A 522 -33.10 2.74 -17.26
CA ILE A 522 -32.79 2.52 -18.70
C ILE A 522 -34.01 1.95 -19.44
N ALA A 523 -35.11 1.65 -18.74
CA ALA A 523 -36.31 1.02 -19.28
C ALA A 523 -37.50 1.98 -19.49
N THR A 524 -37.24 3.28 -19.53
CA THR A 524 -38.19 4.34 -19.95
C THR A 524 -37.53 5.17 -21.03
#